data_AF-B3CF85-F1
#
_entry.id   AF-B3CF85-F1
#
_cell.length_a   1.000
_cell.length_b   1.000
_cell.length_c   1.000
_cell.angle_alpha   90.00
_cell.angle_beta   90.00
_cell.angle_gamma   90.00
#
_symmetry.space_group_name_H-M   'P 1'
#
loop_
_entity.id
_entity.type
_entity.pdbx_description
1 polymer ?
#
loop_
_entity_poly.entity_id
_entity_poly.type
_entity_poly.pdbx_seq_one_letter_code
_entity_poly.pdbx_strand_id
1 'polypeptide(L)'
;MNKILKKQAVQLMNCLFFIFLCGNCLAQKAYPEIRVSYISELQKGIQDSHWILDSDLVSSPGMIPFGNGNYTDSLINHLDTIQPADWRTPKGNYPVFLAIWGNDTLSYARLPDTRFYYRNDNKQKKKIRVLEVESQLPPYTRFAADVEGLSEKKISALTDSMKRMKSPQDTLMNCPQACFFYALDAFFRTHGICPDPVITRNTNFSKKEELAAFFEHFLKHTADYPCHYKKVKDVSFPDNSVIVIVNGYNEIIHAVFYHDGLFHTKNGLLSPFVYSTIRPILKGYGSKDNPGKDLSKTGKLMLGQTLKVYTLNDSLYHLHQ
;
A
#
# COMPACT_ATOMS: atom_id res chain seq x y z
N MET A 1 8.76 35.75 -49.66
CA MET A 1 9.20 34.63 -48.77
C MET A 1 8.65 34.85 -47.37
N ASN A 2 7.97 33.84 -46.86
CA ASN A 2 6.78 33.98 -46.01
C ASN A 2 7.09 34.22 -44.52
N LYS A 3 6.42 35.21 -43.89
CA LYS A 3 6.40 35.47 -42.43
C LYS A 3 5.95 34.25 -41.59
N ILE A 4 5.38 33.24 -42.23
CA ILE A 4 4.90 31.98 -41.65
C ILE A 4 6.07 31.06 -41.24
N LEU A 5 7.15 31.00 -42.03
CA LEU A 5 8.33 30.16 -41.73
C LEU A 5 9.14 30.69 -40.54
N LYS A 6 9.21 32.03 -40.35
CA LYS A 6 9.81 32.63 -39.14
C LYS A 6 8.99 32.35 -37.87
N LYS A 7 7.66 32.23 -37.96
CA LYS A 7 6.79 31.95 -36.80
C LYS A 7 6.93 30.51 -36.32
N GLN A 8 7.10 29.55 -37.24
CA GLN A 8 7.28 28.14 -36.88
C GLN A 8 8.69 27.85 -36.31
N ALA A 9 9.73 28.52 -36.80
CA ALA A 9 11.09 28.39 -36.24
C ALA A 9 11.21 28.97 -34.81
N VAL A 10 10.51 30.07 -34.50
CA VAL A 10 10.47 30.66 -33.15
C VAL A 10 9.62 29.82 -32.19
N GLN A 11 8.59 29.12 -32.67
CA GLN A 11 7.79 28.22 -31.84
C GLN A 11 8.54 26.92 -31.49
N LEU A 12 9.33 26.37 -32.42
CA LEU A 12 10.14 25.17 -32.16
C LEU A 12 11.34 25.45 -31.24
N MET A 13 11.97 26.64 -31.35
CA MET A 13 13.04 27.04 -30.42
C MET A 13 12.53 27.33 -29.00
N ASN A 14 11.30 27.85 -28.85
CA ASN A 14 10.69 28.07 -27.53
C ASN A 14 10.25 26.78 -26.82
N CYS A 15 10.05 25.67 -27.56
CA CYS A 15 9.80 24.36 -26.95
C CYS A 15 11.07 23.68 -26.43
N LEU A 16 12.25 24.03 -26.97
CA LEU A 16 13.53 23.42 -26.58
C LEU A 16 14.31 24.22 -25.52
N PHE A 17 14.02 25.52 -25.34
CA PHE A 17 14.77 26.37 -24.39
C PHE A 17 14.16 26.52 -23.00
N PHE A 18 12.95 26.04 -22.73
CA PHE A 18 12.30 26.14 -21.41
C PHE A 18 12.69 25.02 -20.42
N ILE A 19 13.93 24.53 -20.52
CA ILE A 19 14.57 23.69 -19.50
C ILE A 19 15.63 24.46 -18.71
N PHE A 20 16.00 25.70 -19.09
CA PHE A 20 17.04 26.44 -18.37
C PHE A 20 16.62 27.87 -18.01
N LEU A 21 16.61 28.13 -16.69
CA LEU A 21 16.88 29.40 -16.00
C LEU A 21 15.72 30.40 -15.80
N CYS A 22 15.23 30.40 -14.56
CA CYS A 22 14.88 31.55 -13.72
C CYS A 22 13.99 32.67 -14.29
N GLY A 23 12.73 32.68 -13.83
CA GLY A 23 11.80 33.80 -13.96
C GLY A 23 10.60 33.65 -13.03
N ASN A 24 10.86 33.65 -11.72
CA ASN A 24 9.82 33.72 -10.69
C ASN A 24 8.95 34.98 -10.90
N CYS A 25 7.65 34.83 -10.67
CA CYS A 25 6.60 35.87 -10.52
C CYS A 25 5.52 36.02 -11.61
N LEU A 26 5.58 35.36 -12.78
CA LEU A 26 4.45 35.40 -13.75
C LEU A 26 4.02 34.04 -14.35
N ALA A 27 4.78 32.96 -14.16
CA ALA A 27 4.48 31.64 -14.73
C ALA A 27 3.51 30.78 -13.89
N GLN A 28 3.19 31.16 -12.65
CA GLN A 28 2.29 30.40 -11.77
C GLN A 28 0.81 30.41 -12.20
N LYS A 29 0.42 31.23 -13.19
CA LYS A 29 -0.97 31.27 -13.69
C LYS A 29 -1.29 30.27 -14.81
N ALA A 30 -0.29 29.60 -15.38
CA ALA A 30 -0.52 28.77 -16.57
C ALA A 30 -0.63 27.27 -16.28
N TYR A 31 -0.06 26.79 -15.17
CA TYR A 31 -0.03 25.37 -14.82
C TYR A 31 -0.21 25.16 -13.32
N PRO A 32 -0.92 24.08 -12.93
CA PRO A 32 -1.12 23.79 -11.53
C PRO A 32 0.19 23.34 -10.87
N GLU A 33 0.35 23.71 -9.61
CA GLU A 33 1.45 23.19 -8.78
C GLU A 33 1.23 21.70 -8.54
N ILE A 34 2.19 20.87 -8.93
CA ILE A 34 2.18 19.43 -8.67
C ILE A 34 2.82 19.18 -7.30
N ARG A 35 2.12 18.44 -6.44
CA ARG A 35 2.54 18.11 -5.08
C ARG A 35 2.61 16.61 -4.90
N VAL A 36 3.43 16.13 -3.97
CA VAL A 36 3.38 14.73 -3.53
C VAL A 36 2.07 14.53 -2.76
N SER A 37 1.27 13.55 -3.16
CA SER A 37 0.02 13.23 -2.48
C SER A 37 0.27 12.27 -1.33
N TYR A 38 -0.14 12.60 -0.12
CA TYR A 38 -0.22 11.64 0.98
C TYR A 38 -1.65 11.12 1.04
N ILE A 39 -1.86 9.83 0.75
CA ILE A 39 -3.21 9.26 0.75
C ILE A 39 -3.73 9.19 2.19
N SER A 40 -4.58 10.13 2.59
CA SER A 40 -5.27 10.15 3.89
C SER A 40 -6.77 9.85 3.79
N GLU A 41 -7.30 9.49 2.62
CA GLU A 41 -8.76 9.41 2.40
C GLU A 41 -9.36 8.01 2.55
N LEU A 42 -8.58 6.94 2.39
CA LEU A 42 -9.03 5.57 2.74
C LEU A 42 -9.14 5.38 4.27
N GLN A 43 -8.64 6.34 5.05
CA GLN A 43 -8.46 6.28 6.50
C GLN A 43 -9.48 7.05 7.32
N LYS A 44 -10.32 7.91 6.71
CA LYS A 44 -11.37 8.61 7.48
C LYS A 44 -12.44 7.67 8.05
N GLY A 45 -12.49 6.42 7.59
CA GLY A 45 -13.32 5.36 8.18
C GLY A 45 -12.62 4.49 9.25
N ILE A 46 -11.31 4.64 9.46
CA ILE A 46 -10.50 3.79 10.37
C ILE A 46 -9.84 4.63 11.49
N GLN A 47 -10.03 5.95 11.48
CA GLN A 47 -9.39 6.94 12.35
C GLN A 47 -9.84 6.95 13.83
N ASP A 48 -10.48 5.89 14.32
CA ASP A 48 -10.96 5.78 15.71
C ASP A 48 -9.99 5.05 16.66
N SER A 49 -8.72 4.83 16.29
CA SER A 49 -7.77 4.15 17.20
C SER A 49 -6.42 4.87 17.35
N HIS A 50 -6.22 5.39 18.56
CA HIS A 50 -4.99 5.96 19.10
C HIS A 50 -3.89 4.91 19.24
N TRP A 51 -2.76 5.07 18.56
CA TRP A 51 -1.53 4.37 18.93
C TRP A 51 -0.31 5.29 18.79
N ILE A 52 0.47 5.36 19.88
CA ILE A 52 1.65 6.19 20.11
C ILE A 52 2.90 5.41 19.67
N LEU A 53 3.86 6.09 19.04
CA LEU A 53 5.20 5.55 18.75
C LEU A 53 6.26 6.41 19.45
N ASP A 54 7.09 5.75 20.26
CA ASP A 54 8.33 6.28 20.83
C ASP A 54 9.40 6.46 19.74
N SER A 55 10.21 7.50 19.88
CA SER A 55 11.13 8.05 18.88
C SER A 55 12.43 7.29 18.65
N ASP A 56 12.71 6.24 19.40
CA ASP A 56 14.06 5.71 19.49
C ASP A 56 14.14 4.29 18.90
N LEU A 57 14.94 4.16 17.83
CA LEU A 57 15.35 2.95 17.11
C LEU A 57 14.47 2.51 15.92
N VAL A 58 14.30 3.37 14.90
CA VAL A 58 14.01 2.88 13.55
C VAL A 58 14.58 3.80 12.46
N SER A 59 15.39 3.26 11.56
CA SER A 59 15.48 3.76 10.19
C SER A 59 14.29 3.22 9.40
N SER A 60 13.29 4.07 9.09
CA SER A 60 12.28 3.75 8.08
C SER A 60 12.97 3.65 6.71
N PRO A 61 13.16 2.45 6.11
CA PRO A 61 13.79 2.35 4.80
C PRO A 61 12.83 2.76 3.66
N GLY A 62 11.59 3.16 3.99
CA GLY A 62 10.48 3.25 3.05
C GLY A 62 10.16 1.89 2.41
N MET A 63 9.19 1.84 1.51
CA MET A 63 8.82 0.56 0.90
C MET A 63 9.89 0.11 -0.10
N ILE A 64 10.61 -0.96 0.25
CA ILE A 64 11.49 -1.67 -0.69
C ILE A 64 10.59 -2.63 -1.48
N PRO A 65 10.54 -2.53 -2.83
CA PRO A 65 9.81 -3.49 -3.63
C PRO A 65 10.48 -4.88 -3.51
N PHE A 66 9.70 -5.90 -3.15
CA PHE A 66 10.15 -7.28 -3.18
C PHE A 66 9.99 -7.85 -4.60
N GLY A 67 10.91 -8.75 -4.98
CA GLY A 67 10.93 -9.37 -6.31
C GLY A 67 11.61 -8.53 -7.39
N ASN A 68 12.05 -9.19 -8.45
CA ASN A 68 12.78 -8.61 -9.58
C ASN A 68 11.93 -8.47 -10.86
N GLY A 69 10.62 -8.75 -10.76
CA GLY A 69 9.69 -8.77 -11.89
C GLY A 69 9.68 -10.07 -12.70
N ASN A 70 10.56 -11.03 -12.38
CA ASN A 70 10.56 -12.36 -12.99
C ASN A 70 9.69 -13.28 -12.14
N TYR A 71 8.43 -13.44 -12.53
CA TYR A 71 7.48 -14.31 -11.86
C TYR A 71 7.30 -15.62 -12.65
N THR A 72 7.35 -16.74 -11.96
CA THR A 72 7.11 -18.09 -12.50
C THR A 72 5.65 -18.51 -12.39
N ASP A 73 4.86 -17.80 -11.57
CA ASP A 73 3.44 -18.04 -11.39
C ASP A 73 2.69 -16.75 -11.03
N SER A 74 1.37 -16.80 -10.95
CA SER A 74 0.51 -15.68 -10.59
C SER A 74 -0.63 -16.13 -9.68
N LEU A 75 -0.96 -15.32 -8.67
CA LEU A 75 -2.07 -15.57 -7.75
C LEU A 75 -3.40 -15.79 -8.50
N ILE A 76 -3.58 -15.12 -9.65
CA ILE A 76 -4.81 -15.25 -10.44
C ILE A 76 -5.03 -16.64 -11.02
N ASN A 77 -3.96 -17.44 -11.19
CA ASN A 77 -4.06 -18.80 -11.70
C ASN A 77 -4.73 -19.74 -10.69
N HIS A 78 -4.79 -19.31 -9.42
CA HIS A 78 -5.33 -20.06 -8.29
C HIS A 78 -6.66 -19.49 -7.81
N LEU A 79 -7.28 -18.63 -8.62
CA LEU A 79 -8.61 -18.08 -8.41
C LEU A 79 -9.54 -18.62 -9.49
N ASP A 80 -10.79 -18.90 -9.11
CA ASP A 80 -11.82 -19.28 -10.07
C ASP A 80 -12.21 -18.08 -10.96
N THR A 81 -12.33 -16.90 -10.34
CA THR A 81 -12.64 -15.66 -11.05
C THR A 81 -12.32 -14.41 -10.21
N ILE A 82 -12.16 -13.29 -10.91
CA ILE A 82 -12.19 -11.95 -10.32
C ILE A 82 -13.30 -11.16 -11.00
N GLN A 83 -14.27 -10.68 -10.23
CA GLN A 83 -15.39 -9.92 -10.77
C GLN A 83 -15.62 -8.58 -10.04
N PRO A 84 -16.09 -7.53 -10.75
CA PRO A 84 -16.53 -6.30 -10.11
C PRO A 84 -17.66 -6.53 -9.11
N ALA A 85 -17.61 -5.84 -7.98
CA ALA A 85 -18.66 -5.81 -6.97
C ALA A 85 -19.44 -4.50 -7.07
N ASP A 86 -20.09 -4.25 -8.22
CA ASP A 86 -20.69 -2.96 -8.58
C ASP A 86 -21.72 -2.45 -7.53
N TRP A 87 -22.37 -3.37 -6.82
CA TRP A 87 -23.34 -3.09 -5.76
C TRP A 87 -22.72 -2.68 -4.42
N ARG A 88 -21.40 -2.81 -4.25
CA ARG A 88 -20.66 -2.46 -3.02
C ARG A 88 -19.89 -1.17 -3.09
N THR A 89 -19.96 -0.39 -4.18
CA THR A 89 -19.20 0.86 -4.33
C THR A 89 -19.36 1.75 -3.09
N PRO A 90 -18.41 1.77 -2.14
CA PRO A 90 -18.57 2.54 -0.93
C PRO A 90 -18.40 4.00 -1.31
N LYS A 91 -18.93 4.90 -0.50
CA LYS A 91 -18.62 6.34 -0.59
C LYS A 91 -17.10 6.55 -0.74
N GLY A 92 -16.68 7.03 -1.91
CA GLY A 92 -15.28 7.25 -2.28
C GLY A 92 -14.88 6.39 -3.47
N ASN A 93 -14.44 7.03 -4.56
CA ASN A 93 -14.23 6.52 -5.93
C ASN A 93 -13.28 5.30 -6.11
N TYR A 94 -13.41 4.24 -5.31
CA TYR A 94 -12.60 3.03 -5.34
C TYR A 94 -13.44 1.85 -5.85
N PRO A 95 -13.13 1.30 -7.03
CA PRO A 95 -13.75 0.07 -7.50
C PRO A 95 -13.50 -1.07 -6.51
N VAL A 96 -14.55 -1.84 -6.21
CA VAL A 96 -14.47 -3.04 -5.37
C VAL A 96 -14.59 -4.26 -6.26
N PHE A 97 -13.79 -5.28 -5.96
CA PHE A 97 -13.73 -6.55 -6.67
C PHE A 97 -13.88 -7.70 -5.68
N LEU A 98 -14.35 -8.83 -6.20
CA LEU A 98 -14.38 -10.11 -5.50
C LEU A 98 -13.37 -11.03 -6.19
N ALA A 99 -12.31 -11.44 -5.49
CA ALA A 99 -11.52 -12.61 -5.85
C ALA A 99 -12.21 -13.84 -5.26
N ILE A 100 -12.48 -14.86 -6.07
CA ILE A 100 -13.30 -16.03 -5.68
C ILE A 100 -12.48 -17.30 -5.87
N TRP A 101 -12.55 -18.21 -4.90
CA TRP A 101 -11.99 -19.57 -4.98
C TRP A 101 -12.90 -20.53 -4.20
N GLY A 102 -13.38 -21.59 -4.86
CA GLY A 102 -14.37 -22.49 -4.28
C GLY A 102 -15.61 -21.75 -3.77
N ASN A 103 -15.91 -21.91 -2.49
CA ASN A 103 -17.03 -21.23 -1.81
C ASN A 103 -16.61 -19.96 -1.06
N ASP A 104 -15.33 -19.60 -1.12
CA ASP A 104 -14.74 -18.47 -0.41
C ASP A 104 -14.47 -17.29 -1.35
N THR A 105 -14.30 -16.11 -0.74
CA THR A 105 -13.98 -14.89 -1.48
C THR A 105 -13.16 -13.94 -0.66
N LEU A 106 -12.36 -13.12 -1.33
CA LEU A 106 -11.71 -11.93 -0.80
C LEU A 106 -12.26 -10.70 -1.52
N SER A 107 -13.04 -9.90 -0.80
CA SER A 107 -13.54 -8.61 -1.26
C SER A 107 -12.48 -7.53 -1.05
N TYR A 108 -11.98 -6.95 -2.13
CA TYR A 108 -10.93 -5.92 -2.07
C TYR A 108 -11.31 -4.66 -2.86
N ALA A 109 -10.99 -3.50 -2.30
CA ALA A 109 -11.08 -2.20 -2.97
C ALA A 109 -9.72 -1.88 -3.60
N ARG A 110 -9.74 -1.33 -4.81
CA ARG A 110 -8.53 -0.91 -5.52
C ARG A 110 -8.52 0.61 -5.70
N LEU A 111 -7.42 1.25 -5.31
CA LEU A 111 -7.11 2.62 -5.68
C LEU A 111 -6.66 2.67 -7.14
N PRO A 112 -7.36 3.40 -8.02
CA PRO A 112 -6.94 3.55 -9.40
C PRO A 112 -5.62 4.31 -9.52
N ASP A 113 -4.82 4.00 -10.54
CA ASP A 113 -3.56 4.69 -10.85
C ASP A 113 -3.79 6.17 -11.19
N THR A 114 -5.01 6.52 -11.61
CA THR A 114 -5.43 7.91 -11.84
C THR A 114 -6.83 8.11 -11.29
N ARG A 115 -7.03 9.16 -10.50
CA ARG A 115 -8.35 9.51 -9.96
C ARG A 115 -8.57 11.01 -9.88
N PHE A 116 -9.84 11.39 -9.82
CA PHE A 116 -10.27 12.72 -9.45
C PHE A 116 -10.99 12.68 -8.11
N TYR A 117 -10.75 13.69 -7.29
CA TYR A 117 -11.46 13.91 -6.03
C TYR A 117 -11.58 15.42 -5.76
N TYR A 118 -12.36 15.77 -4.74
CA TYR A 118 -12.54 17.16 -4.33
C TYR A 118 -11.99 17.38 -2.93
N ARG A 119 -11.04 18.31 -2.81
CA ARG A 119 -10.54 18.78 -1.51
C ARG A 119 -11.23 20.09 -1.16
N ASN A 120 -11.61 20.26 0.10
CA ASN A 120 -12.07 21.55 0.61
C ASN A 120 -10.87 22.48 0.80
N ASP A 121 -10.90 23.64 0.17
CA ASP A 121 -10.04 24.75 0.53
C ASP A 121 -10.74 25.59 1.60
N ASN A 122 -10.34 25.39 2.85
CA ASN A 122 -10.90 26.10 4.00
C ASN A 122 -10.66 27.61 3.93
N LYS A 123 -9.60 28.06 3.23
CA LYS A 123 -9.32 29.50 3.08
C LYS A 123 -10.27 30.14 2.09
N GLN A 124 -10.59 29.44 1.01
CA GLN A 124 -11.45 29.95 -0.06
C GLN A 124 -12.91 29.48 0.04
N LYS A 125 -13.25 28.67 1.06
CA LYS A 125 -14.56 28.03 1.26
C LYS A 125 -15.10 27.35 0.00
N LYS A 126 -14.22 26.76 -0.81
CA LYS A 126 -14.57 26.13 -2.09
C LYS A 126 -14.06 24.69 -2.17
N LYS A 127 -14.73 23.88 -2.98
CA LYS A 127 -14.22 22.57 -3.39
C LYS A 127 -13.28 22.77 -4.57
N ILE A 128 -12.10 22.17 -4.50
CA ILE A 128 -11.13 22.17 -5.60
C ILE A 128 -11.10 20.78 -6.21
N ARG A 129 -11.27 20.70 -7.54
CA ARG A 129 -11.05 19.45 -8.28
C ARG A 129 -9.56 19.13 -8.29
N VAL A 130 -9.18 17.97 -7.77
CA VAL A 130 -7.79 17.49 -7.72
C VAL A 130 -7.65 16.26 -8.61
N LEU A 131 -6.63 16.27 -9.46
CA LEU A 131 -6.13 15.11 -10.19
C LEU A 131 -5.03 14.46 -9.36
N GLU A 132 -5.12 13.16 -9.13
CA GLU A 132 -4.04 12.37 -8.53
C GLU A 132 -3.64 11.22 -9.45
N VAL A 133 -2.34 11.03 -9.60
CA VAL A 133 -1.74 10.09 -10.55
C VAL A 133 -0.57 9.37 -9.89
N GLU A 134 -0.53 8.04 -10.00
CA GLU A 134 0.63 7.23 -9.68
C GLU A 134 1.67 7.28 -10.79
N SER A 135 2.94 7.48 -10.43
CA SER A 135 4.04 7.34 -11.37
C SER A 135 4.20 5.88 -11.81
N GLN A 136 4.57 5.68 -13.06
CA GLN A 136 5.02 4.39 -13.60
C GLN A 136 6.49 4.11 -13.28
N LEU A 137 7.20 5.07 -12.71
CA LEU A 137 8.60 4.93 -12.31
C LEU A 137 8.70 4.55 -10.83
N PRO A 138 9.55 3.58 -10.45
CA PRO A 138 9.84 3.27 -9.06
C PRO A 138 10.27 4.54 -8.27
N PRO A 139 9.89 4.65 -6.98
CA PRO A 139 9.12 3.69 -6.19
C PRO A 139 7.58 3.86 -6.33
N TYR A 140 7.10 4.39 -7.47
CA TYR A 140 5.68 4.56 -7.82
C TYR A 140 4.94 5.60 -6.96
N THR A 141 5.61 6.72 -6.69
CA THR A 141 5.03 7.84 -5.92
C THR A 141 3.80 8.42 -6.60
N ARG A 142 2.79 8.79 -5.79
CA ARG A 142 1.59 9.48 -6.26
C ARG A 142 1.74 11.00 -6.17
N PHE A 143 1.39 11.67 -7.26
CA PHE A 143 1.38 13.12 -7.39
C PHE A 143 -0.06 13.62 -7.44
N ALA A 144 -0.31 14.80 -6.87
CA ALA A 144 -1.59 15.48 -6.92
C ALA A 144 -1.43 16.90 -7.49
N ALA A 145 -2.39 17.33 -8.28
CA ALA A 145 -2.45 18.67 -8.84
C ALA A 145 -3.88 19.19 -8.83
N ASP A 146 -4.06 20.45 -8.45
CA ASP A 146 -5.35 21.14 -8.48
C ASP A 146 -5.68 21.48 -9.95
N VAL A 147 -6.75 20.94 -10.53
CA VAL A 147 -7.02 21.03 -11.99
C VAL A 147 -8.20 21.94 -12.35
N GLU A 148 -8.61 22.80 -11.42
CA GLU A 148 -9.71 23.73 -11.61
C GLU A 148 -9.48 24.65 -12.82
N GLY A 149 -10.45 24.75 -13.73
CA GLY A 149 -10.36 25.61 -14.93
C GLY A 149 -9.44 25.10 -16.05
N LEU A 150 -8.85 23.90 -15.92
CA LEU A 150 -8.11 23.27 -17.03
C LEU A 150 -9.07 22.58 -18.00
N SER A 151 -8.74 22.63 -19.31
CA SER A 151 -9.44 21.83 -20.31
C SER A 151 -9.03 20.36 -20.21
N GLU A 152 -9.91 19.46 -20.64
CA GLU A 152 -9.63 18.01 -20.61
C GLU A 152 -8.37 17.64 -21.40
N LYS A 153 -8.05 18.35 -22.49
CA LYS A 153 -6.77 18.18 -23.22
C LYS A 153 -5.55 18.49 -22.35
N LYS A 154 -5.62 19.56 -21.54
CA LYS A 154 -4.53 19.93 -20.60
C LYS A 154 -4.44 18.92 -19.46
N ILE A 155 -5.58 18.44 -18.96
CA ILE A 155 -5.65 17.42 -17.91
C ILE A 155 -5.02 16.11 -18.42
N SER A 156 -5.33 15.67 -19.64
CA SER A 156 -4.72 14.49 -20.25
C SER A 156 -3.19 14.62 -20.34
N ALA A 157 -2.70 15.75 -20.84
CA ALA A 157 -1.26 16.00 -20.95
C ALA A 157 -0.57 16.03 -19.57
N LEU A 158 -1.23 16.60 -18.56
CA LEU A 158 -0.75 16.61 -17.18
C LEU A 158 -0.70 15.20 -16.59
N THR A 159 -1.75 14.38 -16.80
CA THR A 159 -1.77 12.97 -16.38
C THR A 159 -0.60 12.19 -16.97
N ASP A 160 -0.36 12.33 -18.27
CA ASP A 160 0.76 11.66 -18.94
C ASP A 160 2.11 12.12 -18.39
N SER A 161 2.25 13.40 -18.09
CA SER A 161 3.45 13.95 -17.45
C SER A 161 3.66 13.34 -16.06
N MET A 162 2.63 13.33 -15.21
CA MET A 162 2.69 12.82 -13.84
C MET A 162 3.02 11.31 -13.80
N LYS A 163 2.53 10.53 -14.77
CA LYS A 163 2.91 9.10 -14.93
C LYS A 163 4.40 8.89 -15.15
N ARG A 164 5.13 9.86 -15.69
CA ARG A 164 6.57 9.78 -15.98
C ARG A 164 7.43 10.56 -15.00
N MET A 165 6.84 11.13 -13.94
CA MET A 165 7.59 11.88 -12.94
C MET A 165 8.38 10.95 -12.04
N LYS A 166 9.66 11.28 -11.82
CA LYS A 166 10.48 10.60 -10.81
C LYS A 166 10.07 11.06 -9.42
N SER A 167 10.13 10.13 -8.47
CA SER A 167 9.92 10.46 -7.07
C SER A 167 11.04 11.41 -6.58
N PRO A 168 10.73 12.37 -5.68
CA PRO A 168 11.75 13.15 -4.99
C PRO A 168 12.65 12.32 -4.06
N GLN A 169 12.22 11.10 -3.72
CA GLN A 169 12.88 10.17 -2.79
C GLN A 169 12.95 8.79 -3.45
N ASP A 170 14.02 8.05 -3.20
CA ASP A 170 14.20 6.70 -3.73
C ASP A 170 13.28 5.66 -3.07
N THR A 171 12.58 6.06 -2.01
CA THR A 171 11.76 5.20 -1.16
C THR A 171 10.31 5.67 -1.12
N LEU A 172 9.34 4.75 -1.22
CA LEU A 172 7.91 5.12 -1.14
C LEU A 172 7.52 5.39 0.33
N MET A 173 7.24 6.65 0.64
CA MET A 173 6.87 7.09 1.99
C MET A 173 5.35 7.10 2.25
N ASN A 174 4.53 7.04 1.19
CA ASN A 174 3.10 7.32 1.18
C ASN A 174 2.31 6.16 0.53
N CYS A 175 2.03 5.11 1.30
CA CYS A 175 1.24 3.99 0.79
C CYS A 175 0.29 3.45 1.88
N PRO A 176 -1.03 3.61 1.75
CA PRO A 176 -2.02 3.12 2.72
C PRO A 176 -2.32 1.62 2.50
N GLN A 177 -1.27 0.81 2.37
CA GLN A 177 -1.39 -0.64 2.31
C GLN A 177 -1.53 -1.17 3.74
N ALA A 178 -2.51 -2.03 3.96
CA ALA A 178 -2.64 -2.73 5.22
C ALA A 178 -1.44 -3.65 5.47
N CYS A 179 -1.09 -3.87 6.74
CA CYS A 179 0.01 -4.74 7.13
C CYS A 179 -0.07 -6.14 6.50
N PHE A 180 -1.29 -6.69 6.39
CA PHE A 180 -1.56 -7.98 5.75
C PHE A 180 -1.16 -8.01 4.28
N PHE A 181 -1.58 -7.00 3.51
CA PHE A 181 -1.26 -6.94 2.08
C PHE A 181 0.21 -6.61 1.85
N TYR A 182 0.85 -5.86 2.74
CA TYR A 182 2.30 -5.67 2.68
C TYR A 182 3.05 -6.99 2.88
N ALA A 183 2.70 -7.76 3.92
CA ALA A 183 3.33 -9.03 4.19
C ALA A 183 3.08 -10.06 3.08
N LEU A 184 1.85 -10.13 2.55
CA LEU A 184 1.47 -11.02 1.46
C LEU A 184 2.12 -10.63 0.13
N ASP A 185 2.17 -9.33 -0.21
CA ASP A 185 2.86 -8.83 -1.41
C ASP A 185 4.35 -9.18 -1.39
N ALA A 186 5.01 -8.94 -0.24
CA ALA A 186 6.40 -9.33 -0.04
C ALA A 186 6.61 -10.85 -0.15
N PHE A 187 5.74 -11.63 0.50
CA PHE A 187 5.77 -13.08 0.50
C PHE A 187 5.63 -13.68 -0.90
N PHE A 188 4.57 -13.32 -1.65
CA PHE A 188 4.34 -13.86 -2.98
C PHE A 188 5.45 -13.48 -3.94
N ARG A 189 5.87 -12.21 -3.96
CA ARG A 189 6.94 -11.75 -4.86
C ARG A 189 8.28 -12.42 -4.56
N THR A 190 8.59 -12.71 -3.30
CA THR A 190 9.81 -13.43 -2.90
C THR A 190 9.80 -14.88 -3.40
N HIS A 191 8.62 -15.49 -3.46
CA HIS A 191 8.43 -16.83 -4.05
C HIS A 191 8.25 -16.82 -5.58
N GLY A 192 8.47 -15.69 -6.26
CA GLY A 192 8.30 -15.62 -7.71
C GLY A 192 6.84 -15.69 -8.17
N ILE A 193 5.88 -15.41 -7.30
CA ILE A 193 4.45 -15.38 -7.61
C ILE A 193 3.99 -13.94 -7.76
N CYS A 194 3.36 -13.61 -8.88
CA CYS A 194 2.77 -12.29 -9.10
C CYS A 194 1.47 -12.15 -8.27
N PRO A 195 1.39 -11.22 -7.30
CA PRO A 195 0.20 -11.06 -6.45
C PRO A 195 -0.88 -10.14 -7.05
N ASP A 196 -0.58 -9.50 -8.19
CA ASP A 196 -1.46 -8.56 -8.86
C ASP A 196 -2.66 -9.30 -9.51
N PRO A 197 -3.85 -8.68 -9.58
CA PRO A 197 -4.22 -7.35 -9.10
C PRO A 197 -4.82 -7.35 -7.68
N VAL A 198 -4.82 -8.49 -6.98
CA VAL A 198 -5.57 -8.70 -5.73
C VAL A 198 -4.81 -8.13 -4.54
N ILE A 199 -3.54 -8.52 -4.39
CA ILE A 199 -2.68 -8.10 -3.28
C ILE A 199 -1.64 -7.15 -3.84
N THR A 200 -1.84 -5.85 -3.61
CA THR A 200 -0.95 -4.80 -4.11
C THR A 200 -0.83 -3.69 -3.08
N ARG A 201 0.09 -2.76 -3.31
CA ARG A 201 0.19 -1.50 -2.55
C ARG A 201 -1.05 -0.60 -2.64
N ASN A 202 -1.89 -0.82 -3.66
CA ASN A 202 -3.07 -0.01 -3.99
C ASN A 202 -4.38 -0.72 -3.64
N THR A 203 -4.34 -1.93 -3.09
CA THR A 203 -5.53 -2.65 -2.68
C THR A 203 -5.67 -2.71 -1.17
N ASN A 204 -6.92 -2.82 -0.72
CA ASN A 204 -7.23 -3.10 0.67
C ASN A 204 -8.43 -4.03 0.74
N PHE A 205 -8.50 -4.88 1.76
CA PHE A 205 -9.61 -5.80 1.96
C PHE A 205 -10.76 -5.09 2.69
N SER A 206 -11.94 -5.69 2.66
CA SER A 206 -13.14 -5.12 3.30
C SER A 206 -13.73 -5.95 4.43
N LYS A 207 -13.39 -7.25 4.55
CA LYS A 207 -13.86 -8.12 5.64
C LYS A 207 -12.76 -9.01 6.20
N LYS A 208 -12.68 -9.13 7.54
CA LYS A 208 -11.62 -9.89 8.21
C LYS A 208 -11.77 -11.40 8.05
N GLU A 209 -13.00 -11.89 7.98
CA GLU A 209 -13.31 -13.32 7.86
C GLU A 209 -12.81 -13.85 6.51
N GLU A 210 -13.03 -13.07 5.45
CA GLU A 210 -12.54 -13.33 4.09
C GLU A 210 -10.99 -13.36 4.05
N LEU A 211 -10.34 -12.52 4.84
CA LEU A 211 -8.88 -12.53 4.96
C LEU A 211 -8.37 -13.80 5.64
N ALA A 212 -9.02 -14.27 6.72
CA ALA A 212 -8.64 -15.52 7.37
C ALA A 212 -8.77 -16.72 6.41
N ALA A 213 -9.87 -16.81 5.67
CA ALA A 213 -10.06 -17.83 4.64
C ALA A 213 -8.97 -17.78 3.56
N PHE A 214 -8.57 -16.57 3.14
CA PHE A 214 -7.47 -16.38 2.18
C PHE A 214 -6.15 -16.96 2.72
N PHE A 215 -5.79 -16.67 3.98
CA PHE A 215 -4.58 -17.18 4.60
C PHE A 215 -4.55 -18.71 4.67
N GLU A 216 -5.66 -19.33 5.05
CA GLU A 216 -5.76 -20.80 5.17
C GLU A 216 -5.77 -21.52 3.82
N HIS A 217 -6.25 -20.86 2.75
CA HIS A 217 -6.28 -21.46 1.42
C HIS A 217 -4.95 -21.31 0.67
N PHE A 218 -4.46 -20.07 0.58
CA PHE A 218 -3.29 -19.74 -0.24
C PHE A 218 -1.96 -19.93 0.48
N LEU A 219 -1.96 -20.07 1.81
CA LEU A 219 -0.74 -20.34 2.56
C LEU A 219 -0.90 -21.61 3.38
N LYS A 220 0.23 -22.20 3.77
CA LYS A 220 0.25 -23.38 4.62
C LYS A 220 0.54 -22.96 6.05
N HIS A 221 -0.42 -23.19 6.95
CA HIS A 221 -0.18 -23.05 8.40
C HIS A 221 0.84 -24.09 8.88
N THR A 222 1.83 -23.65 9.68
CA THR A 222 2.95 -24.51 10.11
C THR A 222 3.17 -24.53 11.62
N ALA A 223 2.85 -23.45 12.33
CA ALA A 223 3.06 -23.37 13.77
C ALA A 223 2.21 -22.30 14.44
N ASP A 224 1.92 -22.53 15.72
CA ASP A 224 1.33 -21.56 16.63
C ASP A 224 2.26 -21.29 17.81
N TYR A 225 2.43 -20.01 18.16
CA TYR A 225 3.19 -19.58 19.32
C TYR A 225 2.39 -18.60 20.19
N PRO A 226 2.65 -18.53 21.49
CA PRO A 226 2.12 -17.44 22.31
C PRO A 226 2.62 -16.09 21.79
N CYS A 227 1.74 -15.09 21.70
CA CYS A 227 2.10 -13.70 21.41
C CYS A 227 2.75 -13.05 22.64
N HIS A 228 3.96 -13.52 22.95
CA HIS A 228 4.74 -13.10 24.12
C HIS A 228 6.24 -13.26 23.84
N TYR A 229 6.98 -12.15 23.82
CA TYR A 229 8.40 -12.11 23.45
C TYR A 229 9.25 -13.12 24.21
N LYS A 230 9.06 -13.27 25.52
CA LYS A 230 9.85 -14.23 26.32
C LYS A 230 9.68 -15.68 25.85
N LYS A 231 8.57 -16.02 25.19
CA LYS A 231 8.28 -17.37 24.68
C LYS A 231 8.77 -17.59 23.25
N VAL A 232 9.02 -16.52 22.50
CA VAL A 232 9.36 -16.60 21.07
C VAL A 232 10.72 -16.00 20.71
N LYS A 233 11.44 -15.40 21.67
CA LYS A 233 12.76 -14.78 21.46
C LYS A 233 13.82 -15.74 20.91
N ASP A 234 13.69 -17.03 21.20
CA ASP A 234 14.64 -18.09 20.82
C ASP A 234 14.03 -19.04 19.77
N VAL A 235 12.86 -18.70 19.21
CA VAL A 235 12.21 -19.48 18.14
C VAL A 235 12.92 -19.22 16.82
N SER A 236 13.27 -20.28 16.11
CA SER A 236 13.71 -20.20 14.72
C SER A 236 12.50 -20.22 13.79
N PHE A 237 12.08 -19.05 13.33
CA PHE A 237 11.01 -18.95 12.33
C PHE A 237 11.51 -19.50 10.97
N PRO A 238 10.67 -20.22 10.21
CA PRO A 238 11.00 -20.60 8.84
C PRO A 238 11.26 -19.36 8.00
N ASP A 239 12.33 -19.37 7.21
CA ASP A 239 12.60 -18.29 6.26
C ASP A 239 11.47 -18.19 5.22
N ASN A 240 11.25 -16.99 4.67
CA ASN A 240 10.18 -16.69 3.74
C ASN A 240 8.78 -17.04 4.27
N SER A 241 8.50 -16.69 5.53
CA SER A 241 7.20 -16.97 6.16
C SER A 241 6.41 -15.71 6.46
N VAL A 242 5.08 -15.86 6.54
CA VAL A 242 4.21 -14.81 7.08
C VAL A 242 3.82 -15.18 8.50
N ILE A 243 4.10 -14.28 9.44
CA ILE A 243 3.71 -14.38 10.83
C ILE A 243 2.52 -13.44 11.04
N VAL A 244 1.37 -14.00 11.40
CA VAL A 244 0.17 -13.22 11.72
C VAL A 244 -0.06 -13.19 13.22
N ILE A 245 -0.48 -12.04 13.72
CA ILE A 245 -0.87 -11.85 15.12
C ILE A 245 -2.38 -11.98 15.19
N VAL A 246 -2.85 -12.91 16.01
CA VAL A 246 -4.26 -13.23 16.21
C VAL A 246 -4.69 -12.83 17.62
N ASN A 247 -5.82 -12.14 17.73
CA ASN A 247 -6.35 -11.66 19.00
C ASN A 247 -7.20 -12.72 19.73
N GLY A 248 -7.76 -12.36 20.89
CA GLY A 248 -8.60 -13.25 21.71
C GLY A 248 -9.96 -13.58 21.10
N TYR A 249 -10.34 -12.94 20.00
CA TYR A 249 -11.53 -13.23 19.20
C TYR A 249 -11.21 -14.06 17.95
N ASN A 250 -9.99 -14.59 17.85
CA ASN A 250 -9.49 -15.31 16.68
C ASN A 250 -9.45 -14.47 15.39
N GLU A 251 -9.37 -13.14 15.51
CA GLU A 251 -9.20 -12.25 14.36
C GLU A 251 -7.71 -11.98 14.11
N ILE A 252 -7.33 -11.97 12.84
CA ILE A 252 -6.00 -11.49 12.42
C ILE A 252 -5.96 -9.97 12.57
N ILE A 253 -5.07 -9.48 13.44
CA ILE A 253 -4.94 -8.03 13.75
C ILE A 253 -3.67 -7.41 13.19
N HIS A 254 -2.66 -8.22 12.87
CA HIS A 254 -1.43 -7.77 12.25
C HIS A 254 -0.73 -8.87 11.46
N ALA A 255 0.12 -8.50 10.49
CA ALA A 255 0.97 -9.44 9.77
C ALA A 255 2.40 -8.91 9.58
N VAL A 256 3.33 -9.85 9.52
CA VAL A 256 4.77 -9.63 9.39
C VAL A 256 5.30 -10.63 8.38
N PHE A 257 6.12 -10.18 7.43
CA PHE A 257 6.89 -11.07 6.56
C PHE A 257 8.27 -11.28 7.18
N TYR A 258 8.67 -12.52 7.38
CA TYR A 258 9.98 -12.89 7.90
C TYR A 258 10.85 -13.44 6.76
N HIS A 259 11.97 -12.78 6.52
CA HIS A 259 12.89 -13.08 5.43
C HIS A 259 14.32 -12.71 5.84
N ASP A 260 15.27 -13.61 5.57
CA ASP A 260 16.71 -13.41 5.81
C ASP A 260 17.03 -12.93 7.24
N GLY A 261 16.37 -13.54 8.23
CA GLY A 261 16.54 -13.18 9.65
C GLY A 261 15.89 -11.87 10.07
N LEU A 262 15.15 -11.19 9.18
CA LEU A 262 14.55 -9.89 9.40
C LEU A 262 13.01 -9.95 9.40
N PHE A 263 12.41 -9.14 10.28
CA PHE A 263 10.97 -8.97 10.42
C PHE A 263 10.52 -7.71 9.68
N HIS A 264 9.94 -7.90 8.49
CA HIS A 264 9.39 -6.84 7.65
C HIS A 264 7.92 -6.62 8.01
N THR A 265 7.58 -5.40 8.40
CA THR A 265 6.22 -5.08 8.81
C THR A 265 5.84 -3.67 8.42
N LYS A 266 4.55 -3.35 8.50
CA LYS A 266 4.03 -2.03 8.18
C LYS A 266 2.92 -1.66 9.14
N ASN A 267 2.86 -0.41 9.59
CA ASN A 267 1.76 0.08 10.42
C ASN A 267 0.97 1.15 9.67
N GLY A 268 0.03 0.71 8.81
CA GLY A 268 -0.92 1.55 8.10
C GLY A 268 -0.29 2.76 7.40
N LEU A 269 -0.37 3.92 8.04
CA LEU A 269 0.12 5.22 7.59
C LEU A 269 1.63 5.32 7.38
N LEU A 270 2.38 4.52 8.12
CA LEU A 270 3.82 4.66 8.16
C LEU A 270 4.47 3.82 7.08
N SER A 271 5.67 4.26 6.70
CA SER A 271 6.57 3.46 5.91
C SER A 271 6.82 2.11 6.58
N PRO A 272 7.13 1.05 5.80
CA PRO A 272 7.51 -0.22 6.38
C PRO A 272 8.67 -0.10 7.38
N PHE A 273 8.70 -1.03 8.31
CA PHE A 273 9.72 -1.18 9.32
C PHE A 273 10.39 -2.53 9.14
N VAL A 274 11.69 -2.59 9.39
CA VAL A 274 12.47 -3.82 9.37
C VAL A 274 13.18 -3.95 10.70
N TYR A 275 12.97 -5.07 11.38
CA TYR A 275 13.57 -5.33 12.68
C TYR A 275 14.37 -6.63 12.66
N SER A 276 15.49 -6.68 13.37
CA SER A 276 16.25 -7.91 13.61
C SER A 276 15.62 -8.81 14.69
N THR A 277 14.54 -8.36 15.32
CA THR A 277 13.82 -9.09 16.36
C THR A 277 12.33 -8.71 16.33
N ILE A 278 11.47 -9.66 16.65
CA ILE A 278 10.02 -9.44 16.71
C ILE A 278 9.58 -8.55 17.89
N ARG A 279 10.46 -8.28 18.86
CA ARG A 279 10.15 -7.57 20.12
C ARG A 279 9.41 -6.23 19.93
N PRO A 280 9.83 -5.32 19.03
CA PRO A 280 9.15 -4.03 18.84
C PRO A 280 7.72 -4.22 18.35
N ILE A 281 7.49 -5.24 17.52
CA ILE A 281 6.17 -5.58 17.00
C ILE A 281 5.29 -6.10 18.15
N LEU A 282 5.79 -7.02 18.97
CA LEU A 282 5.01 -7.57 20.10
C LEU A 282 4.70 -6.52 21.17
N LYS A 283 5.57 -5.53 21.38
CA LYS A 283 5.25 -4.37 22.25
C LYS A 283 4.03 -3.60 21.76
N GLY A 284 3.85 -3.48 20.44
CA GLY A 284 2.69 -2.79 19.85
C GLY A 284 1.41 -3.63 19.90
N TYR A 285 1.50 -4.93 19.60
CA TYR A 285 0.32 -5.75 19.34
C TYR A 285 0.04 -6.84 20.38
N GLY A 286 1.03 -7.29 21.15
CA GLY A 286 0.91 -8.47 22.03
C GLY A 286 0.31 -8.17 23.39
N SER A 287 -0.60 -9.02 23.87
CA SER A 287 -1.31 -8.79 25.14
C SER A 287 -0.43 -8.87 26.38
N LYS A 288 0.72 -9.57 26.29
CA LYS A 288 1.68 -9.76 27.39
C LYS A 288 2.85 -8.79 27.37
N ASP A 289 3.15 -8.21 26.22
CA ASP A 289 4.28 -7.30 26.02
C ASP A 289 3.86 -5.84 25.89
N ASN A 290 2.60 -5.58 25.51
CA ASN A 290 2.06 -4.24 25.43
C ASN A 290 1.88 -3.63 26.83
N PRO A 291 2.41 -2.43 27.10
CA PRO A 291 2.36 -1.78 28.40
C PRO A 291 0.98 -1.21 28.76
N GLY A 292 -0.08 -1.46 27.99
CA GLY A 292 -1.46 -0.98 28.18
C GLY A 292 -2.12 -1.46 29.48
N LYS A 293 -1.59 -0.99 30.61
CA LYS A 293 -1.94 -1.38 31.98
C LYS A 293 -3.42 -1.11 32.33
N ASP A 294 -4.09 -0.25 31.57
CA ASP A 294 -5.45 0.22 31.87
C ASP A 294 -6.52 -0.30 30.88
N LEU A 295 -6.19 -1.27 30.03
CA LEU A 295 -7.19 -1.85 29.12
C LEU A 295 -8.23 -2.68 29.89
N SER A 296 -9.51 -2.51 29.53
CA SER A 296 -10.60 -3.35 29.99
C SER A 296 -10.37 -4.82 29.60
N LYS A 297 -11.14 -5.75 30.19
CA LYS A 297 -11.07 -7.18 29.82
C LYS A 297 -11.28 -7.37 28.30
N THR A 298 -12.24 -6.65 27.73
CA THR A 298 -12.51 -6.61 26.28
C THR A 298 -11.33 -6.02 25.51
N GLY A 299 -10.76 -4.90 25.96
CA GLY A 299 -9.59 -4.28 25.33
C GLY A 299 -8.38 -5.21 25.29
N LYS A 300 -8.17 -6.03 26.33
CA LYS A 300 -7.11 -7.05 26.36
C LYS A 300 -7.34 -8.18 25.36
N LEU A 301 -8.59 -8.53 25.07
CA LEU A 301 -8.93 -9.52 24.05
C LEU A 301 -8.72 -8.98 22.62
N MET A 302 -8.72 -7.66 22.42
CA MET A 302 -8.37 -7.04 21.14
C MET A 302 -6.87 -7.12 20.82
N LEU A 303 -6.03 -7.34 21.83
CA LEU A 303 -4.59 -7.54 21.66
C LEU A 303 -4.26 -9.00 21.30
N GLY A 304 -3.11 -9.16 20.65
CA GLY A 304 -2.57 -10.43 20.18
C GLY A 304 -2.36 -11.43 21.31
N GLN A 305 -2.90 -12.63 21.13
CA GLN A 305 -2.75 -13.77 22.03
C GLN A 305 -1.87 -14.85 21.40
N THR A 306 -1.97 -15.03 20.08
CA THR A 306 -1.28 -16.08 19.33
C THR A 306 -0.56 -15.48 18.13
N LEU A 307 0.62 -16.00 17.84
CA LEU A 307 1.29 -15.85 16.56
C LEU A 307 1.02 -17.11 15.77
N LYS A 308 0.46 -16.99 14.57
CA LYS A 308 0.38 -18.11 13.62
C LYS A 308 1.41 -17.90 12.54
N VAL A 309 2.10 -18.97 12.15
CA VAL A 309 3.15 -18.95 11.13
C VAL A 309 2.68 -19.69 9.89
N TYR A 310 2.80 -19.03 8.75
CA TYR A 310 2.41 -19.53 7.45
C TYR A 310 3.60 -19.56 6.49
N THR A 311 3.74 -20.63 5.72
CA THR A 311 4.72 -20.78 4.65
C THR A 311 4.02 -20.97 3.30
N LEU A 312 4.79 -21.13 2.22
CA LEU A 312 4.20 -21.42 0.91
C LEU A 312 3.38 -22.71 0.96
N ASN A 313 2.22 -22.67 0.29
CA ASN A 313 1.44 -23.85 0.02
C ASN A 313 1.97 -24.52 -1.26
N ASP A 314 2.99 -25.36 -1.13
CA ASP A 314 3.66 -26.03 -2.27
C ASP A 314 2.70 -26.92 -3.09
N SER A 315 1.61 -27.36 -2.48
CA SER A 315 0.58 -28.14 -3.18
C SER A 315 -0.28 -27.30 -4.12
N LEU A 316 -0.36 -25.99 -3.88
CA LEU A 316 -1.09 -25.04 -4.71
C LEU A 316 -0.15 -24.41 -5.75
N TYR A 317 1.00 -23.91 -5.30
CA TYR A 317 1.98 -23.25 -6.17
C TYR A 317 3.07 -24.24 -6.55
N HIS A 318 2.88 -24.93 -7.66
CA HIS A 318 3.93 -25.77 -8.25
C HIS A 318 5.01 -24.88 -8.87
N LEU A 319 5.86 -24.28 -8.03
CA LEU A 319 7.08 -23.64 -8.49
C LEU A 319 7.97 -24.75 -9.06
N HIS A 320 8.25 -24.70 -10.35
CA HIS A 320 9.11 -25.68 -11.00
C HIS A 320 10.43 -25.80 -10.22
N GLN A 321 10.70 -27.00 -9.69
CA GLN A 321 12.00 -27.39 -9.16
C GLN A 321 13.04 -27.41 -10.29
#